data_AF-A0A7Y5RL24-F1
#
_entry.id   AF-A0A7Y5RL24-F1
#
_cell.length_a   1.000
_cell.length_b   1.000
_cell.length_c   1.000
_cell.angle_alpha   90.00
_cell.angle_beta   90.00
_cell.angle_gamma   90.00
#
_symmetry.space_group_name_H-M   'P 1'
#
loop_
_entity.id
_entity.type
_entity.pdbx_description
1 polymer ?
#
loop_
_entity_poly.entity_id
_entity_poly.type
_entity_poly.pdbx_seq_one_letter_code
_entity_poly.pdbx_strand_id
1 'polypeptide(L)'
;MRFYAHSPARRTRQIVADVLMLLWIGVWVYAGRQVHDTVEGLRAPADSITSAGRSVNGALTGAGDQAGQIPLVGDQLRTWLTQAAGSGTTLEQAGTSMADTVDTLALGLGLATALVPILIVLSVWLWVRVRFVRNATRSQRFIDAGEDL
;
A
#
# COMPACT_ATOMS: atom_id res chain seq x y z
N MET A 1 51.54 21.48 17.47
CA MET A 1 50.70 21.61 18.67
C MET A 1 49.26 21.25 18.32
N ARG A 2 48.76 20.17 18.94
CA ARG A 2 47.33 19.81 19.11
C ARG A 2 46.40 20.05 17.90
N PHE A 3 46.34 19.06 17.00
CA PHE A 3 45.10 18.71 16.29
C PHE A 3 44.14 17.96 17.25
N TYR A 4 43.84 18.59 18.38
CA TYR A 4 42.81 18.13 19.29
C TYR A 4 41.45 18.49 18.69
N ALA A 5 40.85 17.54 17.97
CA ALA A 5 39.44 17.18 18.09
C ALA A 5 39.11 16.06 17.09
N HIS A 6 39.67 14.86 17.33
CA HIS A 6 38.84 13.66 17.23
C HIS A 6 37.61 13.93 18.10
N SER A 7 36.55 14.46 17.51
CA SER A 7 35.40 14.94 18.27
C SER A 7 34.47 13.75 18.50
N PRO A 8 34.46 13.11 19.70
CA PRO A 8 33.44 12.12 20.04
C PRO A 8 32.03 12.66 19.78
N ALA A 9 31.82 13.98 19.88
CA ALA A 9 30.61 14.68 19.50
C ALA A 9 30.11 14.39 18.06
N ARG A 10 31.01 14.20 17.07
CA ARG A 10 30.60 13.82 15.70
C ARG A 10 30.13 12.37 15.63
N ARG A 11 30.81 11.47 16.35
CA ARG A 11 30.47 10.04 16.41
C ARG A 11 29.11 9.83 17.10
N THR A 12 28.87 10.52 18.22
CA THR A 12 27.58 10.49 18.91
C THR A 12 26.46 11.05 18.04
N ARG A 13 26.70 12.17 17.34
CA ARG A 13 25.69 12.77 16.44
C ARG A 13 25.33 11.84 15.27
N GLN A 14 26.29 11.06 14.78
CA GLN A 14 26.06 10.11 13.69
C GLN A 14 25.27 8.90 14.18
N ILE A 15 25.60 8.34 15.35
CA ILE A 15 24.83 7.26 15.98
C ILE A 15 23.40 7.73 16.26
N VAL A 16 23.23 8.92 16.84
CA VAL A 16 21.90 9.50 17.11
C VAL A 16 21.12 9.71 15.82
N ALA A 17 21.75 10.21 14.75
CA ALA A 17 21.10 10.39 13.45
C ALA A 17 20.68 9.05 12.84
N ASP A 18 21.52 8.01 12.92
CA ASP A 18 21.20 6.67 12.41
C ASP A 18 20.06 6.03 13.21
N VAL A 19 20.09 6.14 14.55
CA VAL A 19 18.99 5.67 15.42
C VAL A 19 17.69 6.40 15.14
N LEU A 20 17.72 7.73 15.00
CA LEU A 20 16.53 8.51 14.65
C LEU A 20 16.01 8.14 13.25
N MET A 21 16.90 7.87 12.29
CA MET A 21 16.50 7.42 10.96
C MET A 21 15.86 6.04 10.98
N LEU A 22 16.41 5.10 11.76
CA LEU A 22 15.82 3.77 11.95
C LEU A 22 14.46 3.85 12.64
N LEU A 23 14.33 4.67 13.69
CA LEU A 23 13.05 4.92 14.35
C LEU A 23 12.04 5.54 13.39
N TRP A 24 12.46 6.51 12.59
CA TRP A 24 11.61 7.15 11.58
C TRP A 24 11.09 6.14 10.55
N ILE A 25 11.99 5.33 9.98
CA ILE A 25 11.62 4.26 9.05
C ILE A 25 10.64 3.30 9.73
N GLY A 26 10.94 2.88 10.96
CA GLY A 26 10.08 1.97 11.73
C GLY A 26 8.67 2.53 11.93
N VAL A 27 8.55 3.80 12.31
CA VAL A 27 7.24 4.48 12.50
C VAL A 27 6.46 4.54 11.20
N TRP A 28 7.09 4.89 10.08
CA TRP A 28 6.39 5.01 8.80
C TRP A 28 6.05 3.68 8.15
N VAL A 29 6.90 2.66 8.34
CA VAL A 29 6.57 1.29 7.95
C VAL A 29 5.39 0.77 8.79
N TYR A 30 5.36 1.07 10.09
CA TYR A 30 4.23 0.74 10.95
C TYR A 30 2.95 1.46 10.49
N ALA A 31 3.03 2.76 10.22
CA ALA A 31 1.89 3.53 9.71
C ALA A 31 1.38 3.00 8.35
N GLY A 32 2.28 2.65 7.43
CA GLY A 32 1.93 2.06 6.13
C GLY A 32 1.22 0.71 6.28
N ARG A 33 1.66 -0.15 7.21
CA ARG A 33 0.94 -1.39 7.54
C ARG A 33 -0.43 -1.11 8.12
N GLN A 34 -0.54 -0.17 9.04
CA GLN A 34 -1.85 0.16 9.64
C GLN A 34 -2.84 0.66 8.58
N VAL A 35 -2.38 1.46 7.61
CA VAL A 35 -3.20 1.90 6.48
C VAL A 35 -3.62 0.72 5.62
N HIS A 36 -2.68 -0.17 5.27
CA HIS A 36 -2.96 -1.39 4.51
C HIS A 36 -4.05 -2.24 5.20
N ASP A 37 -3.85 -2.58 6.48
CA ASP A 37 -4.77 -3.42 7.26
C ASP A 37 -6.16 -2.78 7.38
N THR A 38 -6.22 -1.45 7.53
CA THR A 38 -7.48 -0.70 7.61
C THR A 38 -8.25 -0.77 6.29
N VAL A 39 -7.56 -0.66 5.15
CA VAL A 39 -8.19 -0.75 3.83
C VAL A 39 -8.58 -2.19 3.53
N GLU A 40 -7.75 -3.16 3.84
CA GLU A 40 -8.06 -4.59 3.67
C GLU A 40 -9.29 -5.02 4.50
N GLY A 41 -9.58 -4.33 5.61
CA GLY A 41 -10.83 -4.49 6.35
C GLY A 41 -12.10 -4.27 5.52
N LEU A 42 -12.02 -3.57 4.39
CA LEU A 42 -13.13 -3.39 3.44
C LEU A 42 -13.42 -4.64 2.60
N ARG A 43 -12.55 -5.65 2.64
CA ARG A 43 -12.73 -6.90 1.90
C ARG A 43 -13.89 -7.73 2.44
N ALA A 44 -14.09 -7.76 3.75
CA ALA A 44 -15.21 -8.48 4.37
C ALA A 44 -16.60 -8.00 3.86
N PRO A 45 -16.88 -6.68 3.77
CA PRO A 45 -18.10 -6.21 3.12
C PRO A 45 -18.18 -6.58 1.63
N ALA A 46 -17.08 -6.52 0.89
CA ALA A 46 -17.06 -6.91 -0.53
C ALA A 46 -17.41 -8.40 -0.72
N ASP A 47 -16.81 -9.28 0.09
CA ASP A 47 -17.10 -10.71 0.10
C ASP A 47 -18.56 -11.01 0.49
N SER A 48 -19.11 -10.23 1.42
CA SER A 48 -20.51 -10.32 1.82
C SER A 48 -21.44 -10.01 0.64
N ILE A 49 -21.17 -8.95 -0.12
CA ILE A 49 -21.93 -8.60 -1.33
C ILE A 49 -21.81 -9.71 -2.39
N THR A 50 -20.60 -10.22 -2.61
CA THR A 50 -20.35 -11.33 -3.54
C THR A 50 -21.19 -12.56 -3.18
N SER A 51 -21.17 -12.96 -1.90
CA SER A 51 -21.95 -14.10 -1.41
C SER A 51 -23.46 -13.88 -1.52
N ALA A 52 -23.93 -12.65 -1.26
CA ALA A 52 -25.35 -12.30 -1.37
C ALA A 52 -25.81 -12.37 -2.82
N GLY A 53 -25.03 -11.82 -3.76
CA GLY A 53 -25.30 -11.90 -5.20
C GLY A 53 -25.40 -13.36 -5.68
N ARG A 54 -24.44 -14.20 -5.28
CA ARG A 54 -24.44 -15.63 -5.59
C ARG A 54 -25.66 -16.36 -5.01
N SER A 55 -26.03 -16.07 -3.77
CA SER A 55 -27.20 -16.67 -3.13
C SER A 55 -28.51 -16.27 -3.82
N VAL A 56 -28.65 -14.99 -4.20
CA VAL A 56 -29.82 -14.49 -4.92
C VAL A 56 -29.90 -15.12 -6.31
N ASN A 57 -28.78 -15.18 -7.03
CA ASN A 57 -28.70 -15.83 -8.34
C ASN A 57 -29.11 -17.31 -8.25
N GLY A 58 -28.56 -18.05 -7.29
CA GLY A 58 -28.87 -19.47 -7.09
C GLY A 58 -30.34 -19.70 -6.72
N ALA A 59 -30.91 -18.88 -5.83
CA ALA A 59 -32.31 -18.97 -5.44
C ALA A 59 -33.27 -18.70 -6.61
N LEU A 60 -33.00 -17.67 -7.41
CA LEU A 60 -33.83 -17.31 -8.57
C LEU A 60 -33.70 -18.30 -9.72
N THR A 61 -32.49 -18.81 -9.98
CA THR A 61 -32.27 -19.86 -10.98
C THR A 61 -33.00 -21.13 -10.59
N GLY A 62 -32.87 -21.59 -9.33
CA GLY A 62 -33.58 -22.77 -8.85
C GLY A 62 -35.10 -22.60 -8.85
N ALA A 63 -35.60 -21.42 -8.50
CA ALA A 63 -37.03 -21.10 -8.64
C ALA A 63 -37.50 -21.13 -10.10
N GLY A 64 -36.66 -20.67 -11.04
CA GLY A 64 -36.90 -20.74 -12.48
C GLY A 64 -37.00 -22.18 -12.98
N ASP A 65 -36.11 -23.05 -12.53
CA ASP A 65 -36.12 -24.49 -12.89
C ASP A 65 -37.37 -25.20 -12.38
N GLN A 66 -37.83 -24.85 -11.17
CA GLN A 66 -39.07 -25.41 -10.60
C GLN A 66 -40.31 -24.86 -11.30
N ALA A 67 -40.35 -23.55 -11.57
CA ALA A 67 -41.45 -22.90 -12.28
C ALA A 67 -41.56 -23.39 -13.74
N GLY A 68 -40.44 -23.75 -14.37
CA GLY A 68 -40.37 -24.34 -15.70
C GLY A 68 -41.18 -25.63 -15.87
N GLN A 69 -41.48 -26.33 -14.78
CA GLN A 69 -42.26 -27.58 -14.80
C GLN A 69 -43.77 -27.37 -14.88
N ILE A 70 -44.25 -26.11 -14.79
CA ILE A 70 -45.68 -25.78 -14.81
C ILE A 70 -46.20 -25.81 -16.27
N PRO A 71 -47.26 -26.59 -16.59
CA PRO A 71 -47.84 -26.61 -17.94
C PRO A 71 -48.36 -25.22 -18.34
N LEU A 72 -48.35 -24.92 -19.65
CA LEU A 72 -48.81 -23.66 -20.29
C LEU A 72 -47.95 -22.41 -20.02
N VAL A 73 -47.44 -22.20 -18.80
CA VAL A 73 -46.75 -20.95 -18.41
C VAL A 73 -45.32 -21.12 -17.90
N GLY A 74 -44.84 -22.35 -17.72
CA GLY A 74 -43.55 -22.63 -17.08
C GLY A 74 -42.34 -22.04 -17.81
N ASP A 75 -42.30 -22.11 -19.15
CA ASP A 75 -41.18 -21.56 -19.93
C ASP A 75 -41.04 -20.05 -19.78
N GLN A 76 -42.17 -19.34 -19.72
CA GLN A 76 -42.16 -17.89 -19.57
C GLN A 76 -41.75 -17.48 -18.16
N LEU A 77 -42.23 -18.20 -17.13
CA LEU A 77 -41.79 -18.00 -15.74
C LEU A 77 -40.30 -18.29 -15.56
N ARG A 78 -39.81 -19.41 -16.11
CA ARG A 78 -38.39 -19.78 -16.09
C ARG A 78 -37.53 -18.69 -16.71
N THR A 79 -37.93 -18.17 -17.87
CA THR A 79 -37.20 -17.09 -18.57
C THR A 79 -37.13 -15.83 -17.70
N TRP A 80 -38.26 -15.40 -17.13
CA TRP A 80 -38.32 -14.22 -16.27
C TRP A 80 -37.46 -14.37 -15.00
N LEU A 81 -37.53 -15.52 -14.34
CA LEU A 81 -36.75 -15.85 -13.14
C LEU A 81 -35.25 -15.94 -13.43
N THR A 82 -34.87 -16.55 -14.55
CA THR A 82 -33.47 -16.61 -15.01
C THR A 82 -32.94 -15.21 -15.33
N GLN A 83 -33.77 -14.36 -15.96
CA GLN A 83 -33.39 -12.98 -16.24
C GLN A 83 -33.25 -12.15 -14.95
N ALA A 84 -34.14 -12.36 -13.97
CA ALA A 84 -34.02 -11.77 -12.65
C ALA A 84 -32.77 -12.27 -11.90
N ALA A 85 -32.40 -13.54 -12.06
CA ALA A 85 -31.17 -14.12 -11.50
C ALA A 85 -29.91 -13.41 -12.00
N GLY A 86 -29.95 -12.85 -13.22
CA GLY A 86 -28.88 -12.04 -13.79
C GLY A 86 -28.52 -10.83 -12.92
N SER A 87 -29.46 -10.26 -12.17
CA SER A 87 -29.18 -9.20 -11.19
C SER A 87 -28.24 -9.70 -10.09
N GLY A 88 -28.44 -10.93 -9.60
CA GLY A 88 -27.56 -11.56 -8.62
C GLY A 88 -26.13 -11.74 -9.14
N THR A 89 -25.98 -12.11 -10.42
CA THR A 89 -24.66 -12.18 -11.09
C THR A 89 -23.97 -10.83 -11.15
N THR A 90 -24.71 -9.76 -11.48
CA THR A 90 -24.17 -8.40 -11.47
C THR A 90 -23.69 -7.98 -10.08
N LEU A 91 -24.44 -8.33 -9.03
CA LEU A 91 -24.04 -8.08 -7.64
C LEU A 91 -22.77 -8.87 -7.27
N GLU A 92 -22.69 -10.13 -7.67
CA GLU A 92 -21.52 -10.98 -7.44
C GLU A 92 -20.27 -10.40 -8.12
N GLN A 93 -20.39 -9.96 -9.37
CA GLN A 93 -19.31 -9.31 -10.11
C GLN A 93 -18.90 -7.98 -9.49
N ALA A 94 -19.87 -7.17 -9.03
CA ALA A 94 -19.59 -5.91 -8.36
C ALA A 94 -18.83 -6.12 -7.04
N GLY A 95 -19.24 -7.11 -6.23
CA GLY A 95 -18.53 -7.46 -4.99
C GLY A 95 -17.11 -7.94 -5.25
N THR A 96 -16.91 -8.79 -6.27
CA THR A 96 -15.58 -9.28 -6.65
C THR A 96 -14.68 -8.15 -7.14
N SER A 97 -15.18 -7.28 -8.02
CA SER A 97 -14.45 -6.10 -8.51
C SER A 97 -14.08 -5.12 -7.38
N MET A 98 -14.97 -4.97 -6.40
CA MET A 98 -14.71 -4.16 -5.21
C MET A 98 -13.58 -4.78 -4.36
N ALA A 99 -13.57 -6.10 -4.16
CA ALA A 99 -12.50 -6.79 -3.44
C ALA A 99 -11.14 -6.59 -4.12
N ASP A 100 -11.06 -6.77 -5.45
CA ASP A 100 -9.81 -6.56 -6.21
C ASP A 100 -9.31 -5.10 -6.11
N THR A 101 -10.25 -4.16 -6.13
CA THR A 101 -9.94 -2.73 -5.97
C THR A 101 -9.42 -2.43 -4.57
N VAL A 102 -10.04 -3.02 -3.54
CA VAL A 102 -9.60 -2.90 -2.14
C VAL A 102 -8.19 -3.43 -1.97
N ASP A 103 -7.87 -4.61 -2.50
CA ASP A 103 -6.52 -5.19 -2.42
C ASP A 103 -5.47 -4.28 -3.08
N THR A 104 -5.81 -3.74 -4.27
CA THR A 104 -4.92 -2.81 -4.99
C THR A 104 -4.72 -1.50 -4.23
N LEU A 105 -5.79 -0.93 -3.66
CA LEU A 105 -5.74 0.29 -2.88
C LEU A 105 -4.99 0.09 -1.56
N ALA A 106 -5.20 -1.04 -0.88
CA ALA A 106 -4.53 -1.36 0.37
C ALA A 106 -3.02 -1.40 0.16
N LEU A 107 -2.54 -2.06 -0.90
CA LEU A 107 -1.13 -2.09 -1.24
C LEU A 107 -0.60 -0.71 -1.66
N GLY A 108 -1.31 -0.03 -2.56
CA GLY A 108 -0.89 1.27 -3.10
C GLY A 108 -0.79 2.34 -2.02
N LEU A 109 -1.82 2.46 -1.17
CA LEU A 109 -1.86 3.43 -0.08
C LEU A 109 -0.84 3.09 1.00
N GLY A 110 -0.75 1.82 1.43
CA GLY A 110 0.22 1.41 2.43
C GLY A 110 1.66 1.69 2.00
N LEU A 111 2.00 1.38 0.74
CA LEU A 111 3.32 1.70 0.16
C LEU A 111 3.54 3.19 0.02
N ALA A 112 2.56 3.96 -0.47
CA ALA A 112 2.70 5.40 -0.62
C ALA A 112 2.91 6.08 0.75
N THR A 113 2.13 5.70 1.77
CA THR A 113 2.26 6.21 3.14
C THR A 113 3.63 5.91 3.74
N ALA A 114 4.20 4.72 3.50
CA ALA A 114 5.53 4.38 3.99
C ALA A 114 6.65 5.05 3.18
N LEU A 115 6.61 4.96 1.86
CA LEU A 115 7.72 5.35 0.97
C LEU A 115 7.90 6.86 0.87
N VAL A 116 6.82 7.63 0.77
CA VAL A 116 6.91 9.10 0.60
C VAL A 116 7.77 9.77 1.70
N PRO A 117 7.47 9.59 3.00
CA PRO A 117 8.25 10.22 4.07
C PRO A 117 9.66 9.63 4.20
N ILE A 118 9.84 8.34 3.89
CA ILE A 118 11.16 7.71 3.87
C ILE A 118 12.04 8.34 2.78
N LEU A 119 11.51 8.48 1.56
CA LEU A 119 12.24 9.06 0.42
C LEU A 119 12.57 10.54 0.64
N ILE A 120 11.66 11.30 1.26
CA ILE A 120 11.93 12.71 1.61
C ILE A 120 13.13 12.81 2.56
N VAL A 121 13.12 12.05 3.66
CA VAL A 121 14.22 12.09 4.64
C VAL A 121 15.52 11.56 4.05
N LEU A 122 15.48 10.47 3.29
CA LEU A 122 16.64 9.95 2.56
C LEU A 122 17.21 10.99 1.60
N SER A 123 16.37 11.70 0.85
CA SER A 123 16.82 12.71 -0.12
C SER A 123 17.51 13.88 0.58
N VAL A 124 16.93 14.39 1.67
CA VAL A 124 17.53 15.47 2.47
C VAL A 124 18.85 15.02 3.09
N TRP A 125 18.88 13.81 3.67
CA TRP A 125 20.09 13.25 4.27
C TRP A 125 21.21 13.05 3.26
N LEU A 126 20.89 12.50 2.09
CA LEU A 126 21.85 12.27 1.02
C LEU A 126 22.38 13.60 0.47
N TRP A 127 21.53 14.62 0.31
CA TRP A 127 21.95 15.95 -0.13
C TRP A 127 22.92 16.61 0.85
N VAL A 128 22.60 16.59 2.15
CA VAL A 128 23.48 17.13 3.21
C VAL A 128 24.81 16.39 3.24
N ARG A 129 24.78 15.05 3.13
CA ARG A 129 25.99 14.22 3.19
C ARG A 129 26.87 14.37 1.97
N VAL A 130 26.30 14.38 0.76
CA VAL A 130 27.04 14.62 -0.50
C VAL A 130 27.64 16.03 -0.52
N ARG A 131 26.92 17.04 -0.03
CA ARG A 131 27.46 18.40 0.10
C ARG A 131 28.61 18.46 1.09
N PHE A 132 28.54 17.74 2.20
CA PHE A 132 29.63 17.66 3.17
C PHE A 132 30.88 16.98 2.58
N VAL A 133 30.69 15.88 1.83
CA VAL A 133 31.78 15.19 1.13
C VAL A 133 32.42 16.09 0.07
N ARG A 134 31.62 16.78 -0.77
CA ARG A 134 32.13 17.73 -1.78
C ARG A 134 32.86 18.93 -1.15
N ASN A 135 32.43 19.39 0.02
CA ASN A 135 33.12 20.47 0.74
C ASN A 135 34.43 19.99 1.38
N ALA A 136 34.51 18.73 1.82
CA ALA A 136 35.75 18.15 2.34
C ALA A 136 36.80 17.96 1.25
N THR A 137 36.40 17.54 0.03
CA THR A 137 37.32 17.38 -1.12
C THR A 137 38.01 18.70 -1.55
N ARG A 138 37.42 19.86 -1.22
CA ARG A 138 38.07 21.16 -1.48
C ARG A 138 39.18 21.50 -0.48
N SER A 139 39.14 20.94 0.73
CA SER A 139 40.18 21.20 1.75
C SER A 139 41.42 20.34 1.54
N GLN A 140 41.28 19.14 0.94
CA GLN A 140 42.42 18.29 0.60
C GLN A 140 43.35 18.97 -0.44
N ARG A 141 42.79 19.70 -1.41
CA ARG A 141 43.59 20.43 -2.42
C ARG A 141 44.42 21.58 -1.85
N PHE A 142 44.07 22.14 -0.70
CA PHE A 142 44.88 23.15 -0.03
C PHE A 142 45.98 22.56 0.87
N ILE A 143 45.86 21.28 1.23
CA ILE A 143 46.91 20.55 1.96
C ILE A 143 47.93 19.98 0.97
N ASP A 144 47.49 19.37 -0.13
CA ASP A 144 48.40 18.89 -1.20
C ASP A 144 49.19 20.05 -1.84
N ALA A 145 48.57 21.22 -2.03
CA ALA A 145 49.27 22.40 -2.57
C ALA A 145 50.23 23.09 -1.57
N GLY A 146 50.16 22.74 -0.28
CA GLY A 146 51.06 23.23 0.77
C GLY A 146 52.15 22.24 1.16
N GLU A 147 52.09 20.99 0.67
CA GLU A 147 53.14 19.97 0.84
C GLU A 147 54.17 20.00 -0.31
N ASP A 148 53.84 20.67 -1.42
CA ASP A 148 54.69 20.87 -2.62
C ASP A 148 55.44 22.24 -2.66
N LEU A 149 55.46 23.02 -1.56
CA LEU A 149 56.26 24.25 -1.40
C LEU A 149 57.24 24.15 -0.24
#